data_AF-A0A4Y9Z6E4-F1
#
_entry.id   AF-A0A4Y9Z6E4-F1
#
_cell.length_a   1.000
_cell.length_b   1.000
_cell.length_c   1.000
_cell.angle_alpha   90.00
_cell.angle_beta   90.00
_cell.angle_gamma   90.00
#
_symmetry.space_group_name_H-M   'P 1'
#
loop_
_entity.id
_entity.type
_entity.pdbx_description
1 polymer ?
#
loop_
_entity_poly.entity_id
_entity_poly.type
_entity_poly.pdbx_seq_one_letter_code
_entity_poly.pdbx_strand_id
1 'polypeptide(L)'
;MSSPTISLPLTDLEKKARNHGLISSIAFLIFLPLGVLVARYVRTFSNGWWFAHWITNFIISGPLIFAGWALGHQTTSQSFTGGHFKDRHQKIGLALLILYLVQLFLGAFIHFVRTPSIFIVHRPPQNYFHAILGIAILALAAYQVHYGLYTEWAFVTGNLHPVPMSAKHAWLALIIVFWALYGLGLAFLPRQYKQEKEGLLLQQDKKETEGRTA
;
A
#
# COMPACT_ATOMS: atom_id res chain seq x y z
N MET A 1 -46.76 -16.44 4.91
CA MET A 1 -46.80 -15.38 3.88
C MET A 1 -45.62 -14.46 4.15
N SER A 2 -44.60 -14.46 3.30
CA SER A 2 -43.48 -13.52 3.39
C SER A 2 -43.96 -12.14 2.95
N SER A 3 -43.89 -11.16 3.85
CA SER A 3 -44.16 -9.76 3.51
C SER A 3 -43.30 -9.34 2.31
N PRO A 4 -43.84 -8.59 1.33
CA PRO A 4 -43.04 -8.11 0.21
C PRO A 4 -41.93 -7.21 0.76
N THR A 5 -40.68 -7.65 0.61
CA THR A 5 -39.50 -6.89 0.98
C THR A 5 -39.34 -5.76 -0.03
N ILE A 6 -39.71 -4.54 0.35
CA ILE A 6 -39.44 -3.35 -0.47
C ILE A 6 -37.94 -3.12 -0.47
N SER A 7 -37.26 -3.43 -1.58
CA SER A 7 -35.84 -3.13 -1.79
C SER A 7 -35.71 -1.77 -2.48
N LEU A 8 -35.21 -0.77 -1.76
CA LEU A 8 -34.89 0.52 -2.36
C LEU A 8 -33.59 0.40 -3.18
N PRO A 9 -33.49 1.07 -4.34
CA PRO A 9 -32.25 1.14 -5.09
C PRO A 9 -31.24 2.06 -4.39
N LEU A 10 -29.94 1.78 -4.60
CA LEU A 10 -28.89 2.69 -4.16
C LEU A 10 -29.04 4.07 -4.83
N THR A 11 -28.82 5.12 -4.04
CA THR A 11 -28.67 6.49 -4.53
C THR A 11 -27.38 6.64 -5.34
N ASP A 12 -27.27 7.69 -6.14
CA ASP A 12 -26.04 7.94 -6.92
C ASP A 12 -24.84 8.26 -6.03
N LEU A 13 -25.07 8.91 -4.89
CA LEU A 13 -24.04 9.12 -3.86
C LEU A 13 -23.54 7.78 -3.32
N GLU A 14 -24.44 6.87 -2.93
CA GLU A 14 -24.07 5.53 -2.44
C GLU A 14 -23.34 4.70 -3.49
N LYS A 15 -23.76 4.76 -4.77
CA LYS A 15 -23.07 4.06 -5.86
C LYS A 15 -21.62 4.54 -5.99
N LYS A 16 -21.38 5.86 -5.96
CA LYS A 16 -20.02 6.42 -6.04
C LYS A 16 -19.19 6.12 -4.79
N ALA A 17 -19.77 6.28 -3.60
CA ALA A 17 -19.12 5.94 -2.33
C ALA A 17 -18.74 4.45 -2.30
N ARG A 18 -19.61 3.57 -2.79
CA ARG A 18 -19.34 2.13 -2.88
C ARG A 18 -18.20 1.84 -3.86
N ASN A 19 -18.22 2.45 -5.04
CA ASN A 19 -17.16 2.25 -6.04
C ASN A 19 -15.81 2.77 -5.53
N HIS A 20 -15.80 3.95 -4.87
CA HIS A 20 -14.63 4.47 -4.16
C HIS A 20 -14.11 3.46 -3.13
N GLY A 21 -14.98 2.96 -2.25
CA GLY A 21 -14.62 2.01 -1.21
C GLY A 21 -14.07 0.70 -1.76
N LEU A 22 -14.70 0.14 -2.81
CA LEU A 22 -14.26 -1.09 -3.47
C LEU A 22 -12.89 -0.93 -4.13
N ILE A 23 -12.74 0.07 -5.00
CA ILE A 23 -11.49 0.29 -5.75
C ILE A 23 -10.35 0.62 -4.78
N SER A 24 -10.61 1.48 -3.79
CA SER A 24 -9.59 1.83 -2.78
C SER A 24 -9.20 0.62 -1.93
N SER A 25 -10.16 -0.21 -1.50
CA SER A 25 -9.85 -1.42 -0.74
C SER A 25 -9.03 -2.42 -1.56
N ILE A 26 -9.37 -2.63 -2.83
CA ILE A 26 -8.62 -3.51 -3.73
C ILE A 26 -7.18 -2.98 -3.92
N ALA A 27 -7.02 -1.68 -4.16
CA ALA A 27 -5.70 -1.10 -4.37
C ALA A 27 -4.83 -1.18 -3.10
N PHE A 28 -5.37 -0.73 -1.97
CA PHE A 28 -4.61 -0.56 -0.73
C PHE A 28 -4.52 -1.80 0.15
N LEU A 29 -5.48 -2.73 0.09
CA LEU A 29 -5.50 -3.93 0.94
C LEU A 29 -5.20 -5.22 0.18
N ILE A 30 -5.12 -5.18 -1.15
CA ILE A 30 -4.75 -6.36 -1.96
C ILE A 30 -3.46 -6.07 -2.73
N PHE A 31 -3.47 -5.15 -3.70
CA PHE A 31 -2.33 -5.00 -4.60
C PHE A 31 -1.09 -4.39 -3.94
N LEU A 32 -1.21 -3.33 -3.13
CA LEU A 32 -0.07 -2.80 -2.39
C LEU A 32 0.54 -3.82 -1.41
N PRO A 33 -0.24 -4.50 -0.55
CA PRO A 33 0.24 -5.59 0.27
C PRO A 33 0.91 -6.71 -0.53
N LEU A 34 0.35 -7.09 -1.68
CA LEU A 34 0.93 -8.09 -2.56
C LEU A 34 2.31 -7.65 -3.07
N GLY A 35 2.48 -6.41 -3.51
CA GLY A 35 3.78 -5.89 -3.93
C GLY A 35 4.80 -5.89 -2.79
N VAL A 36 4.38 -5.60 -1.56
CA VAL A 36 5.23 -5.72 -0.36
C VAL A 36 5.62 -7.17 -0.09
N LEU A 37 4.68 -8.12 -0.17
CA LEU A 37 4.97 -9.55 0.00
C LEU A 37 5.89 -10.07 -1.10
N VAL A 38 5.72 -9.66 -2.36
CA VAL A 38 6.63 -9.98 -3.46
C VAL A 38 8.05 -9.57 -3.12
N ALA A 39 8.28 -8.34 -2.65
CA ALA A 39 9.62 -7.92 -2.24
C ALA A 39 10.14 -8.68 -1.01
N ARG A 40 9.27 -9.10 -0.10
CA ARG A 40 9.66 -9.85 1.10
C ARG A 40 10.11 -11.27 0.77
N TYR A 41 9.37 -11.98 -0.08
CA TYR A 41 9.63 -13.38 -0.39
C TYR A 41 10.59 -13.56 -1.57
N VAL A 42 10.40 -12.80 -2.67
CA VAL A 42 11.14 -13.03 -3.92
C VAL A 42 12.58 -12.53 -3.83
N ARG A 43 12.84 -11.48 -3.03
CA ARG A 43 14.20 -10.89 -2.90
C ARG A 43 15.25 -11.91 -2.48
N THR A 44 14.89 -12.92 -1.69
CA THR A 44 15.81 -13.96 -1.23
C THR A 44 16.16 -14.99 -2.32
N PHE A 45 15.32 -15.12 -3.35
CA PHE A 45 15.41 -16.21 -4.34
C PHE A 45 15.63 -15.75 -5.78
N SER A 46 15.35 -14.48 -6.11
CA SER A 46 15.48 -13.98 -7.49
C SER A 46 15.84 -12.50 -7.53
N ASN A 47 16.74 -12.13 -8.45
CA ASN A 47 17.10 -10.73 -8.74
C ASN A 47 15.95 -9.94 -9.41
N GLY A 48 14.93 -10.62 -9.92
CA GLY A 48 13.74 -10.00 -10.53
C GLY A 48 12.76 -9.39 -9.53
N TRP A 49 13.01 -9.53 -8.22
CA TRP A 49 12.11 -9.05 -7.15
C TRP A 49 11.75 -7.57 -7.29
N TRP A 50 12.71 -6.75 -7.71
CA TRP A 50 12.54 -5.29 -7.78
C TRP A 50 11.52 -4.94 -8.87
N PHE A 51 11.64 -5.57 -10.04
CA PHE A 51 10.74 -5.31 -11.17
C PHE A 51 9.32 -5.79 -10.88
N ALA A 52 9.18 -6.98 -10.26
CA ALA A 52 7.89 -7.49 -9.83
C ALA A 52 7.23 -6.60 -8.75
N HIS A 53 8.02 -6.13 -7.78
CA HIS A 53 7.57 -5.16 -6.77
C HIS A 53 7.13 -3.83 -7.42
N TRP A 54 7.92 -3.32 -8.36
CA TRP A 54 7.62 -2.08 -9.08
C TRP A 54 6.35 -2.19 -9.92
N ILE A 55 6.19 -3.25 -10.71
CA ILE A 55 4.96 -3.47 -11.49
C ILE A 55 3.74 -3.51 -10.58
N THR A 56 3.81 -4.30 -9.50
CA THR A 56 2.65 -4.49 -8.63
C THR A 56 2.27 -3.19 -7.92
N ASN A 57 3.25 -2.45 -7.40
CA ASN A 57 2.98 -1.25 -6.62
C ASN A 57 2.73 0.00 -7.48
N PHE A 58 3.42 0.16 -8.60
CA PHE A 58 3.28 1.35 -9.43
C PHE A 58 2.30 1.15 -10.58
N ILE A 59 2.56 0.15 -11.44
CA ILE A 59 1.80 -0.04 -12.68
C ILE A 59 0.39 -0.56 -12.41
N ILE A 60 0.23 -1.46 -11.43
CA ILE A 60 -1.08 -2.04 -11.09
C ILE A 60 -1.78 -1.21 -10.01
N SER A 61 -1.13 -1.03 -8.85
CA SER A 61 -1.80 -0.34 -7.74
C SER A 61 -2.00 1.15 -8.01
N GLY A 62 -1.07 1.82 -8.71
CA GLY A 62 -1.15 3.25 -8.99
C GLY A 62 -2.44 3.68 -9.66
N PRO A 63 -2.80 3.15 -10.85
CA PRO A 63 -4.06 3.49 -11.52
C PRO A 63 -5.29 3.25 -10.64
N LEU A 64 -5.31 2.16 -9.85
CA LEU A 64 -6.41 1.87 -8.93
C LEU A 64 -6.48 2.87 -7.77
N ILE A 65 -5.35 3.26 -7.19
CA ILE A 65 -5.28 4.28 -6.13
C ILE A 65 -5.79 5.61 -6.65
N PHE A 66 -5.34 6.05 -7.84
CA PHE A 66 -5.80 7.29 -8.44
C PHE A 66 -7.29 7.26 -8.77
N ALA A 67 -7.79 6.16 -9.35
CA ALA A 67 -9.21 5.99 -9.63
C ALA A 67 -10.06 5.99 -8.35
N GLY A 68 -9.63 5.25 -7.32
CA GLY A 68 -10.27 5.23 -6.01
C GLY A 68 -10.30 6.61 -5.39
N TRP A 69 -9.18 7.32 -5.35
CA TRP A 69 -9.10 8.68 -4.81
C TRP A 69 -9.97 9.67 -5.58
N ALA A 70 -9.97 9.62 -6.92
CA ALA A 70 -10.80 10.47 -7.76
C ALA A 70 -12.30 10.26 -7.50
N LEU A 71 -12.73 9.01 -7.33
CA LEU A 71 -14.11 8.69 -6.94
C LEU A 71 -14.44 9.21 -5.53
N GLY A 72 -13.50 9.14 -4.58
CA GLY A 72 -13.68 9.71 -3.24
C GLY A 72 -13.83 11.23 -3.27
N HIS A 73 -13.03 11.90 -4.11
CA HIS A 73 -13.16 13.33 -4.38
C HIS A 73 -14.55 13.64 -4.96
N GLN A 74 -14.97 12.95 -6.01
CA GLN A 74 -16.30 13.16 -6.61
C GLN A 74 -17.47 12.87 -5.65
N THR A 75 -17.32 11.84 -4.79
CA THR A 75 -18.30 11.52 -3.74
C THR A 75 -18.42 12.69 -2.77
N THR A 76 -17.29 13.28 -2.38
CA THR A 76 -17.26 14.45 -1.50
C THR A 76 -18.02 15.64 -2.10
N SER A 77 -17.85 15.91 -3.41
CA SER A 77 -18.54 17.01 -4.10
C SER A 77 -20.07 16.86 -4.14
N GLN A 78 -20.59 15.66 -3.89
CA GLN A 78 -22.03 15.36 -3.87
C GLN A 78 -22.56 15.10 -2.46
N SER A 79 -21.69 15.16 -1.46
CA SER A 79 -22.02 14.88 -0.07
C SER A 79 -22.24 16.16 0.73
N PHE A 80 -22.89 16.04 1.88
CA PHE A 80 -23.14 17.15 2.80
C PHE A 80 -22.00 17.38 3.81
N THR A 81 -20.79 16.88 3.54
CA THR A 81 -19.64 16.92 4.47
C THR A 81 -19.00 18.30 4.65
N GLY A 82 -19.53 19.34 4.00
CA GLY A 82 -18.99 20.71 4.06
C GLY A 82 -17.84 21.00 3.10
N GLY A 83 -17.65 20.14 2.08
CA GLY A 83 -16.65 20.30 1.02
C GLY A 83 -15.41 19.43 1.21
N HIS A 84 -14.37 19.68 0.42
CA HIS A 84 -13.18 18.83 0.36
C HIS A 84 -12.23 19.03 1.55
N PHE A 85 -11.68 17.91 2.04
CA PHE A 85 -10.64 17.81 3.07
C PHE A 85 -11.06 18.39 4.44
N LYS A 86 -12.34 18.28 4.79
CA LYS A 86 -12.90 18.80 6.04
C LYS A 86 -12.95 17.75 7.13
N ASP A 87 -13.48 16.57 6.83
CA ASP A 87 -13.55 15.47 7.80
C ASP A 87 -12.24 14.67 7.89
N ARG A 88 -12.23 13.75 8.85
CA ARG A 88 -11.09 12.90 9.17
C ARG A 88 -10.75 11.94 8.02
N HIS A 89 -11.75 11.33 7.40
CA HIS A 89 -11.53 10.36 6.33
C HIS A 89 -10.88 11.03 5.12
N GLN A 90 -11.35 12.20 4.70
CA GLN A 90 -10.76 12.94 3.58
C GLN A 90 -9.31 13.35 3.85
N LYS A 91 -9.02 13.84 5.06
CA LYS A 91 -7.64 14.25 5.43
C LYS A 91 -6.67 13.07 5.42
N ILE A 92 -7.07 11.94 6.00
CA ILE A 92 -6.23 10.74 6.01
C ILE A 92 -6.10 10.15 4.61
N GLY A 93 -7.16 10.17 3.80
CA GLY A 93 -7.12 9.74 2.40
C GLY A 93 -6.15 10.57 1.56
N LEU A 94 -6.13 11.89 1.73
CA LEU A 94 -5.15 12.77 1.10
C LEU A 94 -3.72 12.48 1.60
N ALA A 95 -3.55 12.31 2.92
CA ALA A 95 -2.25 11.96 3.49
C ALA A 95 -1.73 10.63 2.92
N LEU A 96 -2.59 9.61 2.79
CA LEU A 96 -2.24 8.32 2.17
C LEU A 96 -1.81 8.46 0.72
N LEU A 97 -2.50 9.28 -0.08
CA LEU A 97 -2.09 9.53 -1.47
C LEU A 97 -0.71 10.19 -1.53
N ILE A 98 -0.46 11.20 -0.69
CA ILE A 98 0.84 11.88 -0.63
C ILE A 98 1.94 10.90 -0.18
N LEU A 99 1.70 10.13 0.87
CA LEU A 99 2.66 9.14 1.37
C LEU A 99 2.96 8.06 0.33
N TYR A 100 1.95 7.61 -0.42
CA TYR A 100 2.13 6.69 -1.54
C TYR A 100 3.05 7.28 -2.63
N LEU A 101 2.83 8.54 -3.03
CA LEU A 101 3.70 9.21 -4.01
C LEU A 101 5.13 9.36 -3.49
N VAL A 102 5.30 9.80 -2.24
CA VAL A 102 6.61 9.88 -1.58
C VAL A 102 7.30 8.51 -1.59
N GLN A 103 6.57 7.44 -1.30
CA GLN A 103 7.10 6.08 -1.30
C GLN A 103 7.57 5.63 -2.70
N LEU A 104 6.84 5.98 -3.76
CA LEU A 104 7.24 5.72 -5.14
C LEU A 104 8.51 6.49 -5.51
N PHE A 105 8.57 7.79 -5.21
CA PHE A 105 9.74 8.62 -5.47
C PHE A 105 10.96 8.13 -4.69
N LEU A 106 10.79 7.76 -3.42
CA LEU A 106 11.85 7.18 -2.60
C LEU A 106 12.34 5.85 -3.17
N GLY A 107 11.43 4.97 -3.60
CA GLY A 107 11.78 3.70 -4.24
C GLY A 107 12.56 3.91 -5.55
N ALA A 108 12.09 4.82 -6.40
CA ALA A 108 12.77 5.19 -7.64
C ALA A 108 14.17 5.76 -7.34
N PHE A 109 14.27 6.69 -6.40
CA PHE A 109 15.53 7.28 -5.98
C PHE A 109 16.54 6.22 -5.52
N ILE A 110 16.12 5.27 -4.68
CA ILE A 110 16.98 4.18 -4.19
C ILE A 110 17.53 3.31 -5.33
N HIS A 111 16.72 3.06 -6.37
CA HIS A 111 17.09 2.16 -7.46
C HIS A 111 17.85 2.86 -8.60
N PHE A 112 17.56 4.13 -8.88
CA PHE A 112 18.12 4.85 -10.02
C PHE A 112 19.27 5.80 -9.64
N VAL A 113 19.33 6.28 -8.39
CA VAL A 113 20.39 7.18 -7.94
C VAL A 113 21.43 6.38 -7.16
N ARG A 114 22.65 6.32 -7.70
CA ARG A 114 23.80 5.75 -6.99
C ARG A 114 24.17 6.69 -5.83
N THR A 115 23.65 6.42 -4.65
CA THR A 115 24.17 7.06 -3.44
C THR A 115 25.57 6.50 -3.15
N PRO A 116 26.62 7.34 -3.09
CA PRO A 116 27.94 6.89 -2.66
C PRO A 116 27.79 6.30 -1.26
N SER A 117 28.05 5.00 -1.11
CA SER A 117 28.03 4.39 0.21
C SER A 117 29.28 4.84 0.96
N ILE A 118 29.13 5.88 1.77
CA ILE A 118 30.18 6.36 2.69
C ILE A 118 30.49 5.30 3.77
N PHE A 119 29.61 4.29 3.93
CA PHE A 119 29.73 3.18 4.87
C PHE A 119 29.59 1.85 4.12
N ILE A 120 30.70 1.32 3.62
CA ILE A 120 30.73 0.18 2.69
C ILE A 120 30.22 -1.15 3.33
N VAL A 121 29.99 -1.17 4.65
CA VAL A 121 29.68 -2.39 5.41
C VAL A 121 28.17 -2.60 5.62
N HIS A 122 27.33 -1.58 5.44
CA HIS A 122 25.91 -1.65 5.83
C HIS A 122 24.96 -1.25 4.71
N ARG A 123 23.75 -1.81 4.75
CA ARG A 123 22.67 -1.42 3.84
C ARG A 123 22.36 0.08 4.03
N PRO A 124 22.23 0.86 2.95
CA PRO A 124 22.02 2.30 3.07
C PRO A 124 20.75 2.66 3.87
N PRO A 125 20.77 3.65 4.78
CA PRO A 125 19.65 4.00 5.66
C PRO A 125 18.31 4.21 4.95
N GLN A 126 18.33 4.78 3.73
CA GLN A 126 17.14 5.01 2.91
C GLN A 126 16.38 3.72 2.57
N ASN A 127 17.05 2.57 2.52
CA ASN A 127 16.39 1.28 2.28
C ASN A 127 15.55 0.85 3.49
N TYR A 128 16.06 1.07 4.70
CA TYR A 128 15.32 0.79 5.94
C TYR A 128 14.15 1.77 6.06
N PHE A 129 14.39 3.04 5.80
CA PHE A 129 13.34 4.05 5.80
C PHE A 129 12.23 3.71 4.80
N HIS A 130 12.57 3.33 3.57
CA HIS A 130 11.58 2.88 2.57
C HIS A 130 10.75 1.68 3.05
N ALA A 131 11.39 0.68 3.68
CA ALA A 131 10.66 -0.48 4.20
C ALA A 131 9.72 -0.09 5.36
N ILE A 132 10.19 0.70 6.32
CA ILE A 132 9.42 1.14 7.48
C ILE A 132 8.24 2.02 7.05
N LEU A 133 8.49 3.00 6.18
CA LEU A 133 7.47 3.87 5.63
C LEU A 133 6.40 3.07 4.88
N GLY A 134 6.81 2.09 4.07
CA GLY A 134 5.88 1.20 3.36
C GLY A 134 4.96 0.43 4.30
N ILE A 135 5.49 -0.13 5.40
CA ILE A 135 4.68 -0.83 6.42
C ILE A 135 3.73 0.14 7.12
N ALA A 136 4.19 1.34 7.46
CA ALA A 136 3.36 2.37 8.08
C ALA A 136 2.20 2.81 7.17
N ILE A 137 2.44 2.94 5.85
CA ILE A 137 1.41 3.22 4.85
C ILE A 137 0.34 2.11 4.84
N LEU A 138 0.74 0.83 4.87
CA LEU A 138 -0.21 -0.28 4.90
C LEU A 138 -1.06 -0.29 6.19
N ALA A 139 -0.45 0.01 7.34
CA ALA A 139 -1.19 0.13 8.60
C ALA A 139 -2.18 1.31 8.57
N LEU A 140 -1.77 2.47 8.06
CA LEU A 140 -2.64 3.62 7.90
C LEU A 140 -3.77 3.35 6.89
N ALA A 141 -3.49 2.62 5.82
CA ALA A 141 -4.48 2.22 4.84
C ALA A 141 -5.52 1.24 5.41
N ALA A 142 -5.08 0.28 6.24
CA ALA A 142 -5.97 -0.61 6.98
C ALA A 142 -6.92 0.18 7.89
N TYR A 143 -6.39 1.16 8.63
CA TYR A 143 -7.19 2.06 9.45
C TYR A 143 -8.17 2.90 8.61
N GLN A 144 -7.71 3.45 7.49
CA GLN A 144 -8.53 4.30 6.62
C GLN A 144 -9.72 3.53 6.05
N VAL A 145 -9.51 2.31 5.57
CA VAL A 145 -10.59 1.46 5.06
C VAL A 145 -11.54 1.06 6.20
N HIS A 146 -11.03 0.72 7.38
CA HIS A 146 -11.86 0.48 8.55
C HIS A 146 -12.75 1.70 8.87
N TYR A 147 -12.16 2.89 9.00
CA TYR A 147 -12.92 4.11 9.26
C TYR A 147 -13.99 4.36 8.18
N GLY A 148 -13.64 4.08 6.91
CA GLY A 148 -14.57 4.11 5.78
C GLY A 148 -15.80 3.20 5.97
N LEU A 149 -15.55 1.92 6.29
CA LEU A 149 -16.58 0.88 6.39
C LEU A 149 -17.46 0.99 7.65
N TYR A 150 -16.93 1.55 8.74
CA TYR A 150 -17.60 1.55 10.04
C TYR A 150 -18.17 2.92 10.43
N THR A 151 -17.62 4.01 9.90
CA THR A 151 -17.98 5.37 10.32
C THR A 151 -18.37 6.23 9.14
N GLU A 152 -17.46 6.41 8.18
CA GLU A 152 -17.61 7.38 7.09
C GLU A 152 -18.82 7.06 6.21
N TRP A 153 -19.02 5.79 5.87
CA TRP A 153 -20.16 5.36 5.07
C TRP A 153 -21.48 5.85 5.66
N ALA A 154 -21.70 5.55 6.95
CA ALA A 154 -22.95 5.89 7.62
C ALA A 154 -23.13 7.41 7.71
N PHE A 155 -22.05 8.14 7.98
CA PHE A 155 -22.05 9.60 8.06
C PHE A 155 -22.37 10.26 6.71
N VAL A 156 -21.72 9.83 5.63
CA VAL A 156 -21.84 10.46 4.30
C VAL A 156 -23.15 10.10 3.61
N THR A 157 -23.60 8.85 3.75
CA THR A 157 -24.76 8.31 3.00
C THR A 157 -26.07 8.37 3.77
N GLY A 158 -26.03 8.69 5.07
CA GLY A 158 -27.17 8.54 5.97
C GLY A 158 -27.51 7.09 6.33
N ASN A 159 -26.69 6.13 5.88
CA ASN A 159 -26.78 4.71 6.24
C ASN A 159 -28.09 4.01 5.85
N LEU A 160 -28.78 4.48 4.81
CA LEU A 160 -30.00 3.84 4.29
C LEU A 160 -29.71 2.39 3.85
N HIS A 161 -28.57 2.18 3.19
CA HIS A 161 -28.04 0.86 2.86
C HIS A 161 -26.74 0.62 3.62
N PRO A 162 -26.75 -0.05 4.78
CA PRO A 162 -25.55 -0.28 5.57
C PRO A 162 -24.50 -1.13 4.84
N VAL A 163 -23.22 -0.88 5.12
CA VAL A 163 -22.13 -1.74 4.66
C VAL A 163 -22.36 -3.17 5.16
N PRO A 164 -22.38 -4.18 4.27
CA PRO A 164 -22.64 -5.56 4.66
C PRO A 164 -21.50 -6.11 5.54
N MET A 165 -21.85 -6.99 6.48
CA MET A 165 -20.87 -7.62 7.37
C MET A 165 -19.81 -8.42 6.61
N SER A 166 -20.12 -8.95 5.43
CA SER A 166 -19.15 -9.62 4.57
C SER A 166 -17.98 -8.72 4.17
N ALA A 167 -18.22 -7.43 3.89
CA ALA A 167 -17.16 -6.47 3.58
C ALA A 167 -16.26 -6.19 4.80
N LYS A 168 -16.86 -6.10 5.98
CA LYS A 168 -16.15 -5.94 7.26
C LYS A 168 -15.30 -7.15 7.62
N HIS A 169 -15.83 -8.36 7.40
CA HIS A 169 -15.08 -9.61 7.57
C HIS A 169 -13.97 -9.74 6.53
N ALA A 170 -14.22 -9.35 5.28
CA ALA A 170 -13.19 -9.34 4.24
C ALA A 170 -12.04 -8.39 4.59
N TRP A 171 -12.33 -7.19 5.10
CA TRP A 171 -11.31 -6.29 5.64
C TRP A 171 -10.47 -6.99 6.72
N LEU A 172 -11.12 -7.56 7.75
CA LEU A 172 -10.41 -8.23 8.85
C LEU A 172 -9.53 -9.38 8.35
N ALA A 173 -10.08 -10.22 7.46
CA ALA A 173 -9.36 -11.34 6.88
C ALA A 173 -8.11 -10.89 6.10
N LEU A 174 -8.23 -9.84 5.27
CA LEU A 174 -7.10 -9.29 4.52
C LEU A 174 -5.99 -8.79 5.46
N ILE A 175 -6.35 -8.12 6.55
CA ILE A 175 -5.38 -7.65 7.55
C ILE A 175 -4.66 -8.82 8.22
N ILE A 176 -5.41 -9.82 8.71
CA ILE A 176 -4.84 -11.01 9.37
C ILE A 176 -3.91 -11.75 8.41
N VAL A 177 -4.37 -12.02 7.18
CA VAL A 177 -3.59 -12.75 6.18
C VAL A 177 -2.32 -11.99 5.82
N PHE A 178 -2.40 -10.68 5.58
CA PHE A 178 -1.22 -9.88 5.27
C PHE A 178 -0.18 -9.94 6.39
N TRP A 179 -0.57 -9.68 7.64
CA TRP A 179 0.39 -9.65 8.76
C TRP A 179 0.96 -11.03 9.09
N ALA A 180 0.15 -12.09 8.97
CA ALA A 180 0.64 -13.47 9.10
C ALA A 180 1.68 -13.78 8.02
N LEU A 181 1.37 -13.52 6.75
CA LEU A 181 2.31 -13.75 5.64
C LEU A 181 3.55 -12.86 5.74
N TYR A 182 3.39 -11.60 6.13
CA TYR A 182 4.53 -10.70 6.31
C TYR A 182 5.45 -11.21 7.43
N GLY A 183 4.88 -11.59 8.57
CA GLY A 183 5.59 -12.15 9.72
C GLY A 183 6.33 -13.44 9.38
N LEU A 184 5.67 -14.39 8.70
CA LEU A 184 6.31 -15.62 8.22
C LEU A 184 7.49 -15.31 7.28
N GLY A 185 7.33 -14.31 6.41
CA GLY A 185 8.39 -13.89 5.49
C GLY A 185 9.65 -13.36 6.18
N LEU A 186 9.55 -12.90 7.43
CA LEU A 186 10.72 -12.46 8.21
C LEU A 186 11.68 -13.61 8.52
N ALA A 187 11.23 -14.88 8.46
CA ALA A 187 12.11 -16.04 8.60
C ALA A 187 13.22 -16.08 7.52
N PHE A 188 13.02 -15.43 6.36
CA PHE A 188 14.02 -15.35 5.30
C PHE A 188 15.03 -14.20 5.49
N LEU A 189 14.84 -13.33 6.48
CA LEU A 189 15.67 -12.15 6.70
C LEU A 189 17.15 -12.48 7.00
N PRO A 190 17.49 -13.48 7.84
CA PRO A 190 18.89 -13.84 8.09
C PRO A 190 19.62 -14.24 6.81
N ARG A 191 18.94 -15.02 5.94
CA ARG A 191 19.48 -15.42 4.64
C ARG A 191 19.69 -14.22 3.72
N GLN A 192 18.70 -13.32 3.67
CA GLN A 192 18.80 -12.10 2.88
C GLN A 192 20.00 -11.24 3.31
N TYR A 193 20.21 -11.04 4.62
CA TYR A 193 21.35 -10.26 5.12
C TYR A 193 22.70 -10.92 4.86
N LYS A 194 22.79 -12.25 4.94
CA LYS A 194 23.99 -12.98 4.56
C LYS A 194 24.35 -12.75 3.08
N GLN A 195 23.37 -12.87 2.19
CA GLN A 195 23.55 -12.63 0.74
C GLN A 195 23.95 -11.17 0.45
N GLU A 196 23.32 -10.19 1.11
CA GLU A 196 23.66 -8.77 0.95
C GLU A 196 25.12 -8.49 1.41
N LYS A 197 25.54 -9.07 2.54
CA LYS A 197 26.92 -8.93 3.04
C LYS A 197 27.94 -9.54 2.09
N GLU A 198 27.70 -10.77 1.62
CA GLU A 198 28.57 -11.44 0.64
C GLU A 198 28.68 -10.63 -0.66
N GLY A 199 27.56 -10.07 -1.15
CA GLY A 199 27.55 -9.21 -2.33
C GLY A 199 28.34 -7.92 -2.17
N LEU A 200 28.32 -7.30 -0.98
CA LEU A 200 29.12 -6.11 -0.69
C LEU A 200 30.62 -6.41 -0.68
N LEU A 201 31.04 -7.52 -0.06
CA LEU A 201 32.44 -7.95 -0.03
C LEU A 201 32.98 -8.21 -1.44
N LEU A 202 32.22 -8.93 -2.27
CA LEU A 202 32.60 -9.19 -3.67
C LEU A 202 32.75 -7.90 -4.50
N GLN A 203 31.93 -6.87 -4.23
CA GLN A 203 32.06 -5.58 -4.90
C GLN A 203 33.28 -4.78 -4.43
N GLN A 204 33.71 -4.95 -3.17
CA GLN A 204 34.93 -4.34 -2.66
C GLN A 204 36.17 -4.96 -3.33
N ASP A 205 36.27 -6.29 -3.29
CA ASP A 205 37.39 -7.03 -3.89
C ASP A 205 37.56 -6.69 -5.38
N LYS A 206 36.45 -6.59 -6.12
CA LYS A 206 36.47 -6.21 -7.54
C LYS A 206 37.03 -4.80 -7.76
N LYS A 207 36.61 -3.82 -6.96
CA LYS A 207 37.11 -2.43 -7.06
C LYS A 207 38.59 -2.33 -6.71
N GLU A 208 39.04 -3.05 -5.68
CA GLU A 208 40.45 -3.08 -5.29
C GLU A 208 41.32 -3.72 -6.38
N THR A 209 40.82 -4.78 -7.02
CA THR A 209 41.54 -5.44 -8.12
C THR A 209 41.64 -4.53 -9.34
N GLU A 210 40.53 -3.93 -9.77
CA GLU A 210 40.50 -2.99 -10.92
C GLU A 210 41.39 -1.76 -10.67
N GLY A 211 41.42 -1.23 -9.45
CA GLY A 211 42.27 -0.10 -9.06
C GLY A 211 43.77 -0.45 -8.96
N ARG A 212 44.14 -1.72 -8.78
CA ARG A 212 45.54 -2.17 -8.82
C ARG A 212 46.05 -2.41 -10.24
N THR A 213 45.14 -2.61 -11.20
CA THR A 213 45.47 -2.88 -12.61
C THR A 213 45.46 -1.64 -13.51
N ALA A 214 45.06 -0.48 -12.97
CA ALA A 214 45.03 0.82 -13.65
C ALA A 214 46.25 1.66 -13.25
#